data_AF-A0A0D0BLM1-F1
#
_entry.id   AF-A0A0D0BLM1-F1
#
_cell.length_a   1.000
_cell.length_b   1.000
_cell.length_c   1.000
_cell.angle_alpha   90.00
_cell.angle_beta   90.00
_cell.angle_gamma   90.00
#
_symmetry.space_group_name_H-M   'P 1'
#
loop_
_entity.id
_entity.type
_entity.pdbx_description
1 polymer ?
#
loop_
_entity_poly.entity_id
_entity_poly.type
_entity_poly.pdbx_seq_one_letter_code
_entity_poly.pdbx_strand_id
1 'polypeptide(L)'
;MEFLYSTKIEPSAYDTEGLCGDIELRLHNLSCLEDRGSIRAQEDWNKYVSPVTEYRGSLGPVYSVTSVILPECLPDRIELVAYINEIGFLHDDVIDHVEQERVRDSSLSVIKLLFKGMKSMVENIEMVQILLESIQTAEVAPNDTQSGKRKIQSQIAREMLTIDRECAKISLDAWANFLQLDSSRPLDKKFPTVEEYLSFRVDNGGKMFIFATVTFSMSLKIKEYEMDKCWELTQSAYFVLVLQNDLFSWEKELEEAEHYSLSRIMNILWILTREHNTDFQEAQDICRELIKKYVAEYVQIVEDVKDDESLSVDLRKYIESLQYYISGNLVWGMTCPRYHKEVSFNQRQLEWMRNGLPDRDTSLVSSGPSSFGTTGTTNDSVRIQSRLLSDRAAAVVQGNSSFWEE
;
A
#
# COMPACT_ATOMS: atom_id res chain seq x y z
N MET A 1 -14.74 9.68 -8.75
CA MET A 1 -14.02 10.62 -7.88
C MET A 1 -13.27 11.60 -8.75
N GLU A 2 -13.05 12.82 -8.27
CA GLU A 2 -12.16 13.78 -8.95
C GLU A 2 -10.71 13.44 -8.61
N PHE A 3 -9.82 13.48 -9.60
CA PHE A 3 -8.39 13.22 -9.42
C PHE A 3 -7.63 14.54 -9.30
N LEU A 4 -7.07 14.79 -8.12
CA LEU A 4 -6.39 16.04 -7.78
C LEU A 4 -4.88 15.83 -7.58
N TYR A 5 -4.48 14.64 -7.13
CA TYR A 5 -3.12 14.39 -6.64
C TYR A 5 -2.32 13.41 -7.48
N SER A 6 -2.92 12.81 -8.51
CA SER A 6 -2.23 11.88 -9.40
C SER A 6 -2.34 12.22 -10.88
N THR A 7 -1.43 11.60 -11.64
CA THR A 7 -1.43 11.57 -13.10
C THR A 7 -1.73 10.17 -13.60
N LYS A 8 -2.58 10.06 -14.62
CA LYS A 8 -2.82 8.81 -15.34
C LYS A 8 -1.55 8.42 -16.10
N ILE A 9 -1.13 7.17 -15.96
CA ILE A 9 -0.01 6.63 -16.72
C ILE A 9 -0.52 6.09 -18.06
N GLU A 10 0.22 6.37 -19.13
CA GLU A 10 -0.11 5.88 -20.47
C GLU A 10 -0.09 4.33 -20.48
N PRO A 11 -1.13 3.65 -21.00
CA PRO A 11 -1.19 2.19 -21.01
C PRO A 11 -0.02 1.50 -21.71
N SER A 12 0.67 2.18 -22.64
CA SER A 12 1.86 1.63 -23.29
C SER A 12 3.13 1.64 -22.43
N ALA A 13 3.10 2.26 -21.24
CA ALA A 13 4.25 2.42 -20.35
C ALA A 13 4.37 1.32 -19.29
N TYR A 14 3.40 0.41 -19.20
CA TYR A 14 3.39 -0.71 -18.28
C TYR A 14 2.67 -1.92 -18.90
N ASP A 15 2.97 -3.11 -18.39
CA ASP A 15 2.24 -4.33 -18.74
C ASP A 15 1.30 -4.68 -17.58
N THR A 16 0.18 -5.30 -17.91
CA THR A 16 -0.83 -5.76 -16.95
C THR A 16 -1.01 -7.27 -17.00
N GLU A 17 -0.45 -7.97 -17.98
CA GLU A 17 -0.75 -9.37 -18.31
C GLU A 17 -2.28 -9.64 -18.45
N GLY A 18 -3.10 -8.60 -18.65
CA GLY A 18 -4.57 -8.70 -18.63
C GLY A 18 -5.17 -8.97 -17.24
N LEU A 19 -4.45 -8.68 -16.15
CA LEU A 19 -4.83 -9.01 -14.76
C LEU A 19 -5.45 -7.85 -13.97
N CYS A 20 -5.75 -6.71 -14.60
CA CYS A 20 -6.51 -5.61 -13.98
C CYS A 20 -7.63 -5.04 -14.86
N GLY A 21 -8.05 -5.76 -15.91
CA GLY A 21 -9.14 -5.32 -16.79
C GLY A 21 -8.87 -3.93 -17.40
N ASP A 22 -9.90 -3.08 -17.44
CA ASP A 22 -9.83 -1.70 -17.96
C ASP A 22 -9.46 -0.67 -16.87
N ILE A 23 -9.02 -1.11 -15.69
CA ILE A 23 -8.64 -0.21 -14.61
C ILE A 23 -7.35 0.53 -14.98
N GLU A 24 -7.40 1.87 -14.99
CA GLU A 24 -6.23 2.69 -15.29
C GLU A 24 -5.22 2.72 -14.14
N LEU A 25 -3.93 2.74 -14.48
CA LEU A 25 -2.87 3.02 -13.51
C LEU A 25 -2.73 4.54 -13.31
N ARG A 26 -2.68 4.96 -12.06
CA ARG A 26 -2.38 6.34 -11.68
C ARG A 26 -1.16 6.37 -10.76
N LEU A 27 -0.37 7.42 -10.88
CA LEU A 27 0.80 7.67 -10.05
C LEU A 27 0.62 8.99 -9.29
N HIS A 28 0.77 8.93 -7.97
CA HIS A 28 0.76 10.13 -7.13
C HIS A 28 1.87 11.11 -7.55
N ASN A 29 1.53 12.40 -7.70
CA ASN A 29 2.42 13.43 -8.22
C ASN A 29 3.60 13.75 -7.29
N LEU A 30 3.47 13.41 -6.00
CA LEU A 30 4.52 13.58 -4.97
C LEU A 30 5.16 12.26 -4.55
N SER A 31 5.44 11.34 -5.48
CA SER A 31 6.05 10.03 -5.19
C SER A 31 7.39 10.10 -4.46
N CYS A 32 8.11 11.23 -4.54
CA CYS A 32 9.32 11.46 -3.74
C CYS A 32 9.06 11.51 -2.22
N LEU A 33 7.84 11.82 -1.78
CA LEU A 33 7.45 11.78 -0.37
C LEU A 33 7.28 10.34 0.12
N GLU A 34 6.87 9.41 -0.76
CA GLU A 34 6.91 7.98 -0.44
C GLU A 34 8.35 7.50 -0.25
N ASP A 35 9.26 7.83 -1.18
CA ASP A 35 10.69 7.51 -1.03
C ASP A 35 11.22 7.95 0.34
N ARG A 36 10.86 9.18 0.75
CA ARG A 36 11.25 9.76 2.04
C ARG A 36 10.64 8.99 3.22
N GLY A 37 9.35 8.68 3.15
CA GLY A 37 8.61 7.97 4.21
C GLY A 37 9.12 6.57 4.44
N SER A 38 9.31 5.79 3.36
CA SER A 38 9.82 4.42 3.44
C SER A 38 11.27 4.38 3.93
N ILE A 39 12.16 5.24 3.41
CA ILE A 39 13.56 5.26 3.88
C ILE A 39 13.64 5.70 5.35
N ARG A 40 12.80 6.65 5.79
CA ARG A 40 12.71 7.05 7.20
C ARG A 40 12.30 5.86 8.09
N ALA A 41 11.36 5.03 7.62
CA ALA A 41 10.97 3.82 8.34
C ALA A 41 12.13 2.83 8.46
N GLN A 42 12.92 2.65 7.39
CA GLN A 42 14.12 1.82 7.42
C GLN A 42 15.19 2.35 8.39
N GLU A 43 15.41 3.67 8.43
CA GLU A 43 16.33 4.32 9.38
C GLU A 43 15.88 4.13 10.85
N ASP A 44 14.59 4.35 11.13
CA ASP A 44 14.02 4.14 12.46
C ASP A 44 14.07 2.65 12.87
N TRP A 45 13.80 1.73 11.94
CA TRP A 45 13.92 0.29 12.18
C TRP A 45 15.35 -0.12 12.51
N ASN A 46 16.32 0.35 11.71
CA ASN A 46 17.75 0.18 11.96
C ASN A 46 18.17 0.66 13.36
N LYS A 47 17.65 1.81 13.75
CA LYS A 47 18.01 2.47 15.01
C LYS A 47 17.41 1.78 16.23
N TYR A 48 16.16 1.32 16.14
CA TYR A 48 15.41 0.88 17.32
C TYR A 48 15.16 -0.62 17.38
N VAL A 49 15.10 -1.33 16.25
CA VAL A 49 14.66 -2.73 16.18
C VAL A 49 15.78 -3.66 15.78
N SER A 50 16.23 -3.59 14.52
CA SER A 50 17.27 -4.47 13.99
C SER A 50 17.92 -3.87 12.75
N PRO A 51 19.19 -4.21 12.45
CA PRO A 51 19.83 -3.78 11.22
C PRO A 51 19.09 -4.28 9.97
N VAL A 52 18.88 -3.38 9.01
CA VAL A 52 18.37 -3.61 7.65
C VAL A 52 19.17 -2.73 6.68
N THR A 53 19.57 -3.25 5.53
CA THR A 53 20.39 -2.50 4.56
C THR A 53 19.78 -2.61 3.19
N GLU A 54 19.55 -1.45 2.55
CA GLU A 54 18.88 -1.34 1.24
C GLU A 54 17.63 -2.25 1.17
N TYR A 55 16.78 -2.12 2.18
CA TYR A 55 15.64 -3.02 2.39
C TYR A 55 14.65 -2.91 1.24
N ARG A 56 14.15 -4.07 0.78
CA ARG A 56 13.27 -4.22 -0.38
C ARG A 56 11.83 -4.47 0.09
N GLY A 57 11.24 -3.43 0.67
CA GLY A 57 9.84 -3.38 1.07
C GLY A 57 8.96 -2.79 -0.03
N SER A 58 8.40 -1.62 0.24
CA SER A 58 7.43 -0.90 -0.62
C SER A 58 8.02 -0.22 -1.85
N LEU A 59 9.32 0.13 -1.82
CA LEU A 59 9.91 0.97 -2.86
C LEU A 59 10.14 0.21 -4.16
N GLY A 60 9.78 0.85 -5.27
CA GLY A 60 10.16 0.45 -6.62
C GLY A 60 10.92 1.57 -7.32
N PRO A 61 11.75 1.27 -8.35
CA PRO A 61 12.54 2.30 -9.02
C PRO A 61 11.69 3.32 -9.79
N VAL A 62 10.54 2.87 -10.31
CA VAL A 62 9.59 3.70 -11.07
C VAL A 62 8.25 3.79 -10.32
N TYR A 63 7.70 2.64 -9.94
CA TYR A 63 6.43 2.52 -9.25
C TYR A 63 6.69 2.03 -7.82
N SER A 64 6.68 2.92 -6.84
CA SER A 64 6.65 2.57 -5.42
C SER A 64 5.21 2.33 -4.98
N VAL A 65 4.99 1.37 -4.06
CA VAL A 65 3.65 0.81 -3.81
C VAL A 65 2.63 1.90 -3.50
N THR A 66 2.88 2.74 -2.51
CA THR A 66 1.93 3.71 -1.94
C THR A 66 1.48 4.71 -3.00
N SER A 67 2.41 5.16 -3.85
CA SER A 67 2.13 6.12 -4.92
C SER A 67 1.24 5.56 -6.02
N VAL A 68 1.21 4.24 -6.21
CA VAL A 68 0.36 3.60 -7.23
C VAL A 68 -0.89 2.93 -6.66
N ILE A 69 -0.87 2.46 -5.40
CA ILE A 69 -2.06 1.89 -4.74
C ILE A 69 -2.98 2.96 -4.14
N LEU A 70 -2.41 4.11 -3.76
CA LEU A 70 -3.13 5.25 -3.17
C LEU A 70 -2.81 6.54 -3.95
N PRO A 71 -3.13 6.59 -5.26
CA PRO A 71 -2.75 7.72 -6.11
C PRO A 71 -3.40 9.04 -5.69
N GLU A 72 -4.53 8.99 -4.97
CA GLU A 72 -5.24 10.16 -4.44
C GLU A 72 -5.07 10.32 -2.92
N CYS A 73 -3.98 9.76 -2.36
CA CYS A 73 -3.56 10.06 -1.01
C CYS A 73 -3.42 11.58 -0.81
N LEU A 74 -3.84 12.10 0.34
CA LEU A 74 -3.68 13.51 0.63
C LEU A 74 -2.17 13.87 0.74
N PRO A 75 -1.71 14.97 0.12
CA PRO A 75 -0.30 15.36 0.10
C PRO A 75 0.37 15.47 1.47
N ASP A 76 -0.36 15.87 2.49
CA ASP A 76 0.12 15.99 3.88
C ASP A 76 0.17 14.63 4.62
N ARG A 77 -0.36 13.56 4.01
CA ARG A 77 -0.43 12.20 4.60
C ARG A 77 0.49 11.19 3.92
N ILE A 78 0.81 11.34 2.63
CA ILE A 78 1.52 10.31 1.84
C ILE A 78 2.86 9.86 2.44
N GLU A 79 3.66 10.77 2.99
CA GLU A 79 4.92 10.39 3.62
C GLU A 79 4.71 9.48 4.84
N LEU A 80 3.71 9.79 5.68
CA LEU A 80 3.38 8.97 6.85
C LEU A 80 2.74 7.65 6.44
N VAL A 81 1.87 7.64 5.42
CA VAL A 81 1.27 6.40 4.91
C VAL A 81 2.34 5.48 4.32
N ALA A 82 3.31 6.01 3.57
CA ALA A 82 4.46 5.26 3.08
C ALA A 82 5.31 4.69 4.22
N TYR A 83 5.57 5.50 5.26
CA TYR A 83 6.25 5.03 6.47
C TYR A 83 5.50 3.84 7.10
N ILE A 84 4.18 3.94 7.25
CA ILE A 84 3.33 2.88 7.83
C ILE A 84 3.38 1.60 6.97
N ASN A 85 3.26 1.73 5.65
CA ASN A 85 3.35 0.60 4.72
C ASN A 85 4.72 -0.09 4.81
N GLU A 86 5.81 0.66 4.88
CA GLU A 86 7.16 0.10 5.00
C GLU A 86 7.36 -0.62 6.34
N ILE A 87 6.84 -0.07 7.44
CA ILE A 87 6.81 -0.77 8.73
C ILE A 87 5.96 -2.04 8.65
N GLY A 88 4.87 -2.04 7.89
CA GLY A 88 4.07 -3.23 7.59
C GLY A 88 4.90 -4.33 6.94
N PHE A 89 5.64 -4.03 5.88
CA PHE A 89 6.54 -4.98 5.22
C PHE A 89 7.66 -5.48 6.14
N LEU A 90 8.31 -4.59 6.89
CA LEU A 90 9.34 -4.96 7.86
C LEU A 90 8.79 -5.87 8.97
N HIS A 91 7.58 -5.59 9.42
CA HIS A 91 6.91 -6.40 10.43
C HIS A 91 6.52 -7.77 9.90
N ASP A 92 5.96 -7.84 8.69
CA ASP A 92 5.63 -9.09 7.99
C ASP A 92 6.87 -9.95 7.80
N ASP A 93 7.95 -9.38 7.24
CA ASP A 93 9.22 -10.09 7.10
C ASP A 93 9.77 -10.52 8.47
N VAL A 94 9.79 -9.68 9.51
CA VAL A 94 10.31 -10.11 10.82
C VAL A 94 9.42 -11.13 11.52
N ILE A 95 8.10 -11.03 11.40
CA ILE A 95 7.19 -12.09 11.85
C ILE A 95 7.57 -13.36 11.15
N ASP A 96 7.61 -13.35 9.82
CA ASP A 96 7.94 -14.50 9.00
C ASP A 96 9.33 -15.05 9.35
N HIS A 97 10.38 -14.25 9.46
CA HIS A 97 11.73 -14.72 9.85
C HIS A 97 11.75 -15.32 11.27
N VAL A 98 11.00 -14.74 12.23
CA VAL A 98 10.82 -15.32 13.58
C VAL A 98 9.93 -16.57 13.54
N GLU A 99 9.02 -16.67 12.57
CA GLU A 99 8.22 -17.85 12.24
C GLU A 99 9.02 -18.95 11.57
N GLN A 100 10.08 -18.60 10.89
CA GLN A 100 10.76 -19.47 9.95
C GLN A 100 12.10 -19.98 10.54
N GLU A 101 12.80 -19.20 11.37
CA GLU A 101 13.84 -19.71 12.29
C GLU A 101 13.32 -20.81 13.25
N ARG A 102 11.99 -21.00 13.33
CA ARG A 102 11.31 -22.08 14.09
C ARG A 102 11.68 -23.49 13.65
N VAL A 103 12.13 -23.70 12.41
CA VAL A 103 12.20 -25.05 11.81
C VAL A 103 13.63 -25.55 11.54
N ARG A 104 14.61 -24.65 11.49
CA ARG A 104 16.00 -25.00 11.12
C ARG A 104 16.81 -25.66 12.25
N ASP A 105 16.47 -25.41 13.51
CA ASP A 105 17.12 -26.07 14.65
C ASP A 105 16.31 -27.30 15.06
N SER A 106 16.70 -28.45 14.51
CA SER A 106 16.11 -29.79 14.74
C SER A 106 16.17 -30.27 16.20
N SER A 107 16.66 -29.42 17.11
CA SER A 107 16.78 -29.65 18.55
C SER A 107 15.68 -28.96 19.39
N LEU A 108 14.79 -28.17 18.78
CA LEU A 108 13.75 -27.42 19.51
C LEU A 108 12.53 -28.30 19.84
N SER A 109 12.23 -28.47 21.13
CA SER A 109 11.03 -29.19 21.57
C SER A 109 9.75 -28.42 21.25
N VAL A 110 8.63 -29.13 21.07
CA VAL A 110 7.26 -28.58 20.91
C VAL A 110 6.97 -27.45 21.91
N ILE A 111 7.50 -27.56 23.13
CA ILE A 111 7.39 -26.57 24.19
C ILE A 111 7.98 -25.21 23.78
N LYS A 112 9.16 -25.18 23.13
CA LYS A 112 9.78 -23.92 22.67
C LYS A 112 9.09 -23.32 21.44
N LEU A 113 8.48 -24.13 20.57
CA LEU A 113 7.60 -23.65 19.49
C LEU A 113 6.36 -22.95 20.07
N LEU A 114 5.72 -23.56 21.07
CA LEU A 114 4.60 -22.96 21.81
C LEU A 114 5.01 -21.66 22.51
N PHE A 115 6.16 -21.63 23.20
CA PHE A 115 6.67 -20.42 23.86
C PHE A 115 6.97 -19.27 22.88
N LYS A 116 7.44 -19.55 21.66
CA LYS A 116 7.75 -18.51 20.65
C LYS A 116 6.53 -18.05 19.85
N GLY A 117 5.55 -18.92 19.55
CA GLY A 117 4.24 -18.50 19.04
C GLY A 117 3.51 -17.59 20.04
N MET A 118 3.65 -17.91 21.34
CA MET A 118 3.22 -17.03 22.43
C MET A 118 3.97 -15.68 22.42
N LYS A 119 5.22 -15.61 21.96
CA LYS A 119 5.96 -14.34 21.83
C LYS A 119 5.41 -13.45 20.69
N SER A 120 5.14 -14.02 19.50
CA SER A 120 4.51 -13.27 18.39
C SER A 120 3.13 -12.75 18.79
N MET A 121 2.31 -13.61 19.40
CA MET A 121 1.01 -13.23 19.97
C MET A 121 1.17 -12.13 21.03
N VAL A 122 2.16 -12.23 21.92
CA VAL A 122 2.46 -11.17 22.90
C VAL A 122 2.87 -9.87 22.20
N GLU A 123 3.70 -9.90 21.16
CA GLU A 123 4.08 -8.70 20.39
C GLU A 123 2.86 -8.03 19.73
N ASN A 124 1.94 -8.81 19.15
CA ASN A 124 0.68 -8.30 18.61
C ASN A 124 -0.24 -7.72 19.71
N ILE A 125 -0.37 -8.40 20.86
CA ILE A 125 -1.14 -7.92 22.01
C ILE A 125 -0.57 -6.60 22.54
N GLU A 126 0.75 -6.49 22.64
CA GLU A 126 1.42 -5.25 23.07
C GLU A 126 1.17 -4.10 22.10
N MET A 127 1.22 -4.38 20.79
CA MET A 127 0.91 -3.37 19.77
C MET A 127 -0.55 -2.93 19.85
N VAL A 128 -1.49 -3.88 19.94
CA VAL A 128 -2.92 -3.60 20.14
C VAL A 128 -3.13 -2.70 21.35
N GLN A 129 -2.48 -3.02 22.48
CA GLN A 129 -2.57 -2.21 23.69
C GLN A 129 -2.11 -0.77 23.44
N ILE A 130 -0.99 -0.56 22.76
CA ILE A 130 -0.47 0.79 22.46
C ILE A 130 -1.41 1.57 21.54
N LEU A 131 -1.93 0.93 20.50
CA LEU A 131 -2.84 1.58 19.56
C LEU A 131 -4.12 2.02 20.29
N LEU A 132 -4.71 1.14 21.10
CA LEU A 132 -5.91 1.44 21.89
C LEU A 132 -5.66 2.46 23.02
N GLU A 133 -4.52 2.40 23.71
CA GLU A 133 -4.12 3.40 24.71
C GLU A 133 -3.93 4.79 24.09
N SER A 134 -3.37 4.85 22.88
CA SER A 134 -3.19 6.11 22.13
C SER A 134 -4.52 6.74 21.72
N ILE A 135 -5.53 5.93 21.43
CA ILE A 135 -6.89 6.40 21.16
C ILE A 135 -7.50 7.06 22.41
N GLN A 136 -7.24 6.50 23.59
CA GLN A 136 -7.80 6.94 24.88
C GLN A 136 -7.04 8.13 25.47
N THR A 137 -5.71 8.10 25.40
CA THR A 137 -4.81 9.09 25.97
C THR A 137 -4.00 9.71 24.84
N ALA A 138 -4.29 10.96 24.49
CA ALA A 138 -3.59 11.66 23.41
C ALA A 138 -2.10 11.96 23.68
N GLU A 139 -1.55 11.40 24.76
CA GLU A 139 -0.22 11.67 25.32
C GLU A 139 0.53 10.38 25.67
N VAL A 140 0.45 9.34 24.83
CA VAL A 140 1.37 8.19 24.97
C VAL A 140 2.77 8.64 24.59
N ALA A 141 3.52 9.15 25.56
CA ALA A 141 4.92 9.50 25.37
C ALA A 141 5.75 8.21 25.27
N PRO A 142 6.66 8.10 24.29
CA PRO A 142 7.61 7.00 24.24
C PRO A 142 8.49 7.07 25.49
N ASN A 143 8.39 6.07 26.37
CA ASN A 143 9.26 5.95 27.53
C ASN A 143 10.54 5.21 27.10
N ASP A 144 11.72 5.63 27.58
CA ASP A 144 13.02 5.07 27.16
C ASP A 144 13.22 3.58 27.50
N THR A 145 12.29 2.99 28.26
CA THR A 145 12.25 1.56 28.61
C THR A 145 11.43 0.70 27.65
N GLN A 146 10.77 1.28 26.63
CA GLN A 146 9.99 0.54 25.64
C GLN A 146 10.88 -0.19 24.62
N SER A 147 10.42 -1.32 24.09
CA SER A 147 11.07 -1.96 22.95
C SER A 147 11.01 -1.06 21.70
N GLY A 148 11.95 -1.22 20.77
CA GLY A 148 12.01 -0.38 19.58
C GLY A 148 10.75 -0.41 18.72
N LYS A 149 10.13 -1.59 18.58
CA LYS A 149 8.85 -1.76 17.86
C LYS A 149 7.74 -0.91 18.50
N ARG A 150 7.63 -0.94 19.84
CA ARG A 150 6.65 -0.14 20.60
C ARG A 150 6.88 1.36 20.43
N LYS A 151 8.15 1.79 20.35
CA LYS A 151 8.51 3.20 20.10
C LYS A 151 8.02 3.66 18.72
N ILE A 152 8.26 2.86 17.69
CA ILE A 152 7.78 3.12 16.32
C ILE A 152 6.25 3.19 16.28
N GLN A 153 5.56 2.22 16.89
CA GLN A 153 4.08 2.18 16.93
C GLN A 153 3.48 3.39 17.64
N SER A 154 4.02 3.77 18.80
CA SER A 154 3.57 4.96 19.55
C SER A 154 3.80 6.24 18.74
N GLN A 155 4.92 6.32 18.02
CA GLN A 155 5.23 7.44 17.14
C GLN A 155 4.23 7.54 15.98
N ILE A 156 3.92 6.43 15.31
CA ILE A 156 2.92 6.37 14.25
C ILE A 156 1.56 6.85 14.77
N ALA A 157 1.07 6.28 15.87
CA ALA A 157 -0.23 6.64 16.43
C ALA A 157 -0.30 8.14 16.76
N ARG A 158 0.74 8.70 17.37
CA ARG A 158 0.83 10.13 17.69
C ARG A 158 0.84 11.01 16.44
N GLU A 159 1.61 10.65 15.42
CA GLU A 159 1.65 11.42 14.15
C GLU A 159 0.29 11.39 13.45
N MET A 160 -0.36 10.21 13.37
CA MET A 160 -1.71 10.09 12.81
C MET A 160 -2.73 10.95 13.58
N LEU A 161 -2.74 10.86 14.91
CA LEU A 161 -3.65 11.63 15.78
C LEU A 161 -3.41 13.15 15.72
N THR A 162 -2.18 13.57 15.38
CA THR A 162 -1.82 14.98 15.18
C THR A 162 -2.36 15.51 13.86
N ILE A 163 -2.32 14.70 12.80
CA ILE A 163 -2.81 15.07 11.47
C ILE A 163 -4.34 15.08 11.44
N ASP A 164 -4.98 13.99 11.85
CA ASP A 164 -6.43 13.83 11.81
C ASP A 164 -6.88 12.88 12.91
N ARG A 165 -7.27 13.46 14.05
CA ARG A 165 -7.66 12.69 15.23
C ARG A 165 -8.87 11.78 14.99
N GLU A 166 -9.84 12.21 14.19
CA GLU A 166 -11.06 11.44 13.99
C GLU A 166 -10.79 10.23 13.10
N CYS A 167 -10.14 10.46 11.96
CA CYS A 167 -9.79 9.40 11.03
C CYS A 167 -8.74 8.44 11.63
N ALA A 168 -7.73 8.97 12.33
CA ALA A 168 -6.72 8.16 12.99
C ALA A 168 -7.32 7.17 14.00
N LYS A 169 -8.36 7.54 14.76
CA LYS A 169 -8.99 6.62 15.71
C LYS A 169 -9.60 5.41 15.01
N ILE A 170 -10.28 5.63 13.89
CA ILE A 170 -10.88 4.57 13.08
C ILE A 170 -9.79 3.65 12.52
N SER A 171 -8.73 4.23 11.95
CA SER A 171 -7.62 3.48 11.36
C SER A 171 -6.80 2.71 12.40
N LEU A 172 -6.53 3.29 13.57
CA LEU A 172 -5.81 2.64 14.66
C LEU A 172 -6.63 1.48 15.26
N ASP A 173 -7.96 1.64 15.37
CA ASP A 173 -8.85 0.56 15.81
C ASP A 173 -8.90 -0.59 14.78
N ALA A 174 -9.03 -0.26 13.49
CA ALA A 174 -8.97 -1.25 12.41
C ALA A 174 -7.63 -2.00 12.39
N TRP A 175 -6.51 -1.30 12.61
CA TRP A 175 -5.21 -1.94 12.73
C TRP A 175 -5.09 -2.81 13.98
N ALA A 176 -5.63 -2.38 15.12
CA ALA A 176 -5.69 -3.23 16.31
C ALA A 176 -6.48 -4.52 16.05
N ASN A 177 -7.62 -4.44 15.35
CA ASN A 177 -8.41 -5.60 14.97
C ASN A 177 -7.65 -6.54 14.01
N PHE A 178 -6.90 -6.00 13.05
CA PHE A 178 -6.01 -6.80 12.19
C PHE A 178 -5.02 -7.65 13.00
N LEU A 179 -4.31 -7.03 13.94
CA LEU A 179 -3.27 -7.70 14.74
C LEU A 179 -3.86 -8.78 15.66
N GLN A 180 -5.08 -8.57 16.16
CA GLN A 180 -5.79 -9.60 16.93
C GLN A 180 -6.11 -10.84 16.07
N LEU A 181 -6.50 -10.64 14.80
CA LEU A 181 -6.85 -11.71 13.87
C LEU A 181 -5.63 -12.45 13.31
N ASP A 182 -4.55 -11.73 12.98
CA ASP A 182 -3.30 -12.31 12.43
C ASP A 182 -2.56 -13.21 13.43
N SER A 183 -2.87 -13.09 14.74
CA SER A 183 -2.30 -13.92 15.80
C SER A 183 -2.65 -15.42 15.71
N SER A 184 -3.45 -15.83 14.72
CA SER A 184 -3.76 -17.23 14.41
C SER A 184 -3.52 -17.58 12.94
N ARG A 185 -2.28 -17.95 12.59
CA ARG A 185 -1.96 -18.70 11.35
C ARG A 185 -1.94 -20.21 11.68
N PRO A 186 -3.07 -20.94 11.61
CA PRO A 186 -3.07 -22.38 11.86
C PRO A 186 -2.30 -23.09 10.74
N LEU A 187 -1.07 -23.51 11.05
CA LEU A 187 -0.18 -24.23 10.12
C LEU A 187 -0.79 -25.55 9.60
N ASP A 188 -1.79 -26.09 10.29
CA ASP A 188 -2.47 -27.35 10.02
C ASP A 188 -3.85 -27.21 9.34
N LYS A 189 -4.38 -25.99 9.20
CA LYS A 189 -5.71 -25.77 8.58
C LYS A 189 -5.66 -26.07 7.09
N LYS A 190 -6.33 -27.12 6.63
CA LYS A 190 -6.50 -27.41 5.20
C LYS A 190 -7.65 -26.60 4.61
N PHE A 191 -7.61 -26.33 3.32
CA PHE A 191 -8.64 -25.60 2.58
C PHE A 191 -9.21 -26.51 1.50
N PRO A 192 -10.37 -27.16 1.74
CA PRO A 192 -11.03 -28.01 0.76
C PRO A 192 -11.46 -27.28 -0.52
N THR A 193 -11.64 -25.96 -0.45
CA THR A 193 -12.08 -25.11 -1.56
C THR A 193 -11.23 -23.85 -1.64
N VAL A 194 -11.14 -23.30 -2.86
CA VAL A 194 -10.46 -22.02 -3.11
C VAL A 194 -11.16 -20.89 -2.36
N GLU A 195 -12.49 -20.92 -2.27
CA GLU A 195 -13.29 -19.91 -1.57
C GLU A 195 -13.02 -19.90 -0.07
N GLU A 196 -12.84 -21.07 0.56
CA GLU A 196 -12.43 -21.16 1.96
C GLU A 196 -11.01 -20.62 2.19
N TYR A 197 -10.10 -20.90 1.26
CA TYR A 197 -8.76 -20.31 1.28
C TYR A 197 -8.84 -18.79 1.17
N LEU A 198 -9.52 -18.26 0.16
CA LEU A 198 -9.64 -16.83 -0.09
C LEU A 198 -10.28 -16.09 1.08
N SER A 199 -11.36 -16.63 1.65
CA SER A 199 -12.03 -16.04 2.81
C SER A 199 -11.09 -15.92 4.01
N PHE A 200 -10.25 -16.93 4.23
CA PHE A 200 -9.23 -16.88 5.29
C PHE A 200 -8.06 -15.96 4.92
N ARG A 201 -7.58 -16.03 3.69
CA ARG A 201 -6.43 -15.30 3.18
C ARG A 201 -6.68 -13.80 3.14
N VAL A 202 -7.91 -13.34 2.93
CA VAL A 202 -8.24 -11.91 3.00
C VAL A 202 -8.03 -11.32 4.40
N ASP A 203 -8.43 -12.04 5.45
CA ASP A 203 -8.25 -11.57 6.82
C ASP A 203 -6.76 -11.55 7.21
N ASN A 204 -6.02 -12.61 6.86
CA ASN A 204 -4.58 -12.70 7.09
C ASN A 204 -3.76 -11.78 6.15
N GLY A 205 -4.26 -11.51 4.94
CA GLY A 205 -3.65 -10.68 3.91
C GLY A 205 -3.82 -9.18 4.12
N GLY A 206 -4.19 -8.76 5.33
CA GLY A 206 -4.18 -7.35 5.71
C GLY A 206 -5.43 -6.57 5.33
N LYS A 207 -6.59 -7.20 5.11
CA LYS A 207 -7.86 -6.47 4.81
C LYS A 207 -8.10 -5.25 5.71
N MET A 208 -7.98 -5.45 7.02
CA MET A 208 -8.21 -4.40 8.02
C MET A 208 -7.08 -3.35 8.03
N PHE A 209 -5.85 -3.73 7.70
CA PHE A 209 -4.73 -2.80 7.49
C PHE A 209 -4.96 -1.93 6.24
N ILE A 210 -5.37 -2.53 5.12
CA ILE A 210 -5.72 -1.83 3.88
C ILE A 210 -6.87 -0.85 4.13
N PHE A 211 -7.92 -1.29 4.83
CA PHE A 211 -9.02 -0.40 5.21
C PHE A 211 -8.52 0.81 6.01
N ALA A 212 -7.66 0.57 7.01
CA ALA A 212 -7.08 1.61 7.85
C ALA A 212 -6.24 2.62 7.04
N THR A 213 -5.38 2.15 6.12
CA THR A 213 -4.49 3.02 5.34
C THR A 213 -5.25 3.80 4.26
N VAL A 214 -6.18 3.17 3.54
CA VAL A 214 -7.02 3.86 2.54
C VAL A 214 -7.86 4.96 3.21
N THR A 215 -8.60 4.61 4.27
CA THR A 215 -9.46 5.59 4.97
C THR A 215 -8.64 6.76 5.55
N PHE A 216 -7.48 6.47 6.18
CA PHE A 216 -6.59 7.53 6.66
C PHE A 216 -6.02 8.38 5.53
N SER A 217 -5.54 7.77 4.46
CA SER A 217 -4.88 8.47 3.35
C SER A 217 -5.79 9.50 2.67
N MET A 218 -7.09 9.18 2.56
CA MET A 218 -8.08 9.98 1.85
C MET A 218 -9.07 10.69 2.79
N SER A 219 -8.86 10.61 4.11
CA SER A 219 -9.74 11.21 5.13
C SER A 219 -11.20 10.72 5.05
N LEU A 220 -11.41 9.44 4.76
CA LEU A 220 -12.75 8.86 4.60
C LEU A 220 -13.32 8.44 5.96
N LYS A 221 -14.60 8.79 6.19
CA LYS A 221 -15.32 8.52 7.44
C LYS A 221 -16.52 7.64 7.16
N ILE A 222 -16.25 6.38 6.83
CA ILE A 222 -17.28 5.37 6.63
C ILE A 222 -17.98 5.12 7.96
N LYS A 223 -19.30 5.15 7.95
CA LYS A 223 -20.09 5.03 9.17
C LYS A 223 -20.27 3.56 9.55
N GLU A 224 -20.37 3.29 10.84
CA GLU A 224 -20.50 1.93 11.39
C GLU A 224 -21.65 1.14 10.74
N TYR A 225 -22.81 1.77 10.52
CA TYR A 225 -23.97 1.12 9.90
C TYR A 225 -23.76 0.75 8.42
N GLU A 226 -22.74 1.29 7.76
CA GLU A 226 -22.41 0.98 6.36
C GLU A 226 -21.30 -0.09 6.25
N MET A 227 -20.72 -0.54 7.37
CA MET A 227 -19.57 -1.44 7.35
C MET A 227 -19.88 -2.81 6.75
N ASP A 228 -21.05 -3.38 7.06
CA ASP A 228 -21.47 -4.66 6.47
C ASP A 228 -21.56 -4.54 4.94
N LYS A 229 -22.14 -3.43 4.46
CA LYS A 229 -22.26 -3.15 3.03
C LYS A 229 -20.90 -2.87 2.40
N CYS A 230 -20.00 -2.18 3.11
CA CYS A 230 -18.62 -1.98 2.69
C CYS A 230 -17.92 -3.32 2.45
N TRP A 231 -18.02 -4.27 3.38
CA TRP A 231 -17.40 -5.59 3.22
C TRP A 231 -18.01 -6.44 2.12
N GLU A 232 -19.33 -6.39 1.97
CA GLU A 232 -20.03 -7.04 0.86
C GLU A 232 -19.52 -6.50 -0.49
N LEU A 233 -19.49 -5.17 -0.66
CA LEU A 233 -19.13 -4.53 -1.92
C LEU A 233 -17.64 -4.60 -2.26
N THR A 234 -16.76 -4.86 -1.28
CA THR A 234 -15.30 -4.86 -1.50
C THR A 234 -14.67 -6.24 -1.47
N GLN A 235 -15.46 -7.30 -1.26
CA GLN A 235 -14.94 -8.66 -1.16
C GLN A 235 -14.13 -9.10 -2.39
N SER A 236 -14.64 -8.86 -3.60
CA SER A 236 -13.95 -9.23 -4.84
C SER A 236 -12.63 -8.47 -5.00
N ALA A 237 -12.55 -7.19 -4.66
CA ALA A 237 -11.30 -6.45 -4.66
C ALA A 237 -10.26 -7.10 -3.73
N TYR A 238 -10.63 -7.44 -2.49
CA TYR A 238 -9.71 -8.11 -1.58
C TYR A 238 -9.25 -9.48 -2.09
N PHE A 239 -10.12 -10.26 -2.74
CA PHE A 239 -9.71 -11.50 -3.40
C PHE A 239 -8.66 -11.24 -4.49
N VAL A 240 -8.84 -10.22 -5.32
CA VAL A 240 -7.85 -9.83 -6.32
C VAL A 240 -6.51 -9.48 -5.68
N LEU A 241 -6.51 -8.67 -4.62
CA LEU A 241 -5.27 -8.21 -3.97
C LEU A 241 -4.45 -9.38 -3.41
N VAL A 242 -5.10 -10.33 -2.73
CA VAL A 242 -4.38 -11.50 -2.18
C VAL A 242 -3.92 -12.46 -3.28
N LEU A 243 -4.72 -12.68 -4.34
CA LEU A 243 -4.33 -13.54 -5.46
C LEU A 243 -3.17 -12.96 -6.26
N GLN A 244 -3.19 -11.65 -6.54
CA GLN A 244 -2.08 -10.96 -7.19
C GLN A 244 -0.82 -11.04 -6.33
N ASN A 245 -0.93 -10.81 -5.02
CA ASN A 245 0.19 -10.95 -4.11
C ASN A 245 0.77 -12.36 -4.17
N ASP A 246 -0.05 -13.40 -3.95
CA ASP A 246 0.40 -14.79 -4.00
C ASP A 246 1.05 -15.17 -5.34
N LEU A 247 0.55 -14.63 -6.46
CA LEU A 247 1.10 -14.89 -7.79
C LEU A 247 2.51 -14.31 -7.94
N PHE A 248 2.74 -13.08 -7.46
CA PHE A 248 4.04 -12.39 -7.62
C PHE A 248 5.03 -12.67 -6.49
N SER A 249 4.56 -13.06 -5.30
CA SER A 249 5.41 -13.39 -4.16
C SER A 249 5.87 -14.85 -4.16
N TRP A 250 5.35 -15.69 -5.05
CA TRP A 250 5.60 -17.13 -5.06
C TRP A 250 7.08 -17.51 -4.96
N GLU A 251 7.94 -16.94 -5.82
CA GLU A 251 9.36 -17.28 -5.84
C GLU A 251 10.04 -16.89 -4.52
N LYS A 252 9.73 -15.71 -3.97
CA LYS A 252 10.24 -15.26 -2.67
C LYS A 252 9.78 -16.20 -1.55
N GLU A 253 8.49 -16.51 -1.50
CA GLU A 253 7.91 -17.36 -0.46
C GLU A 253 8.40 -18.82 -0.56
N LEU A 254 8.63 -19.31 -1.77
CA LEU A 254 9.21 -20.64 -2.00
C LEU A 254 10.65 -20.70 -1.52
N GLU A 255 11.48 -19.72 -1.87
CA GLU A 255 12.86 -19.64 -1.37
C GLU A 255 12.93 -19.53 0.15
N GLU A 256 12.03 -18.76 0.78
CA GLU A 256 11.91 -18.70 2.23
C GLU A 256 11.50 -20.05 2.82
N ALA A 257 10.48 -20.68 2.23
CA ALA A 257 10.05 -22.00 2.66
C ALA A 257 11.16 -23.04 2.57
N GLU A 258 11.98 -23.01 1.52
CA GLU A 258 13.16 -23.87 1.37
C GLU A 258 14.27 -23.53 2.38
N HIS A 259 14.59 -22.23 2.55
CA HIS A 259 15.63 -21.77 3.47
C HIS A 259 15.35 -22.20 4.91
N TYR A 260 14.08 -22.18 5.28
CA TYR A 260 13.61 -22.47 6.60
C TYR A 260 12.95 -23.85 6.72
N SER A 261 12.95 -24.68 5.68
CA SER A 261 12.34 -26.02 5.69
C SER A 261 10.85 -26.04 6.10
N LEU A 262 10.09 -25.00 5.76
CA LEU A 262 8.67 -24.93 6.07
C LEU A 262 7.91 -26.06 5.37
N SER A 263 6.97 -26.68 6.08
CA SER A 263 6.15 -27.76 5.53
C SER A 263 5.02 -27.27 4.63
N ARG A 264 4.79 -25.95 4.58
CA ARG A 264 3.65 -25.34 3.89
C ARG A 264 3.90 -23.86 3.61
N ILE A 265 3.36 -23.38 2.50
CA ILE A 265 3.28 -21.96 2.12
C ILE A 265 1.81 -21.54 2.11
N MET A 266 1.48 -20.38 2.69
CA MET A 266 0.13 -19.82 2.71
C MET A 266 -0.19 -19.08 1.41
N ASN A 267 -0.09 -19.78 0.28
CA ASN A 267 -0.16 -19.21 -1.06
C ASN A 267 -1.08 -20.07 -1.94
N ILE A 268 -1.95 -19.45 -2.75
CA ILE A 268 -2.89 -20.16 -3.60
C ILE A 268 -2.22 -21.19 -4.53
N LEU A 269 -1.02 -20.92 -5.05
CA LEU A 269 -0.30 -21.86 -5.92
C LEU A 269 0.11 -23.13 -5.15
N TRP A 270 0.48 -22.98 -3.88
CA TRP A 270 0.72 -24.12 -2.99
C TRP A 270 -0.57 -24.90 -2.73
N ILE A 271 -1.67 -24.22 -2.44
CA ILE A 271 -2.96 -24.87 -2.15
C ILE A 271 -3.46 -25.65 -3.36
N LEU A 272 -3.46 -25.06 -4.55
CA LEU A 272 -3.90 -25.71 -5.78
C LEU A 272 -3.05 -26.95 -6.09
N THR A 273 -1.72 -26.82 -6.05
CA THR A 273 -0.84 -27.94 -6.39
C THR A 273 -0.83 -29.06 -5.34
N ARG A 274 -0.94 -28.74 -4.04
CA ARG A 274 -0.81 -29.73 -2.95
C ARG A 274 -2.12 -30.28 -2.43
N GLU A 275 -3.18 -29.48 -2.42
CA GLU A 275 -4.48 -29.86 -1.87
C GLU A 275 -5.49 -30.22 -2.97
N HIS A 276 -5.38 -29.58 -4.15
CA HIS A 276 -6.25 -29.86 -5.30
C HIS A 276 -5.59 -30.74 -6.38
N ASN A 277 -4.30 -31.11 -6.22
CA ASN A 277 -3.53 -31.98 -7.13
C ASN A 277 -3.46 -31.47 -8.58
N THR A 278 -3.42 -30.15 -8.77
CA THR A 278 -3.18 -29.54 -10.09
C THR A 278 -1.69 -29.52 -10.41
N ASP A 279 -1.32 -29.44 -11.69
CA ASP A 279 0.05 -29.08 -12.04
C ASP A 279 0.32 -27.59 -11.77
N PHE A 280 1.59 -27.19 -11.75
CA PHE A 280 1.97 -25.82 -11.39
C PHE A 280 1.54 -24.80 -12.44
N GLN A 281 1.64 -25.14 -13.73
CA GLN A 281 1.22 -24.24 -14.80
C GLN A 281 -0.31 -24.07 -14.77
N GLU A 282 -1.03 -25.16 -14.59
CA GLU A 282 -2.48 -25.15 -14.39
C GLU A 282 -2.88 -24.34 -13.14
N ALA A 283 -2.13 -24.44 -12.04
CA ALA A 283 -2.36 -23.62 -10.84
C ALA A 283 -2.19 -22.12 -11.11
N GLN A 284 -1.17 -21.73 -11.88
CA GLN A 284 -0.97 -20.34 -12.30
C GLN A 284 -2.11 -19.87 -13.21
N ASP A 285 -2.54 -20.70 -14.16
CA ASP A 285 -3.63 -20.36 -15.06
C ASP A 285 -4.96 -20.21 -14.30
N ILE A 286 -5.26 -21.10 -13.34
CA ILE A 286 -6.41 -20.98 -12.44
C ILE A 286 -6.34 -19.68 -11.63
N CYS A 287 -5.19 -19.36 -11.03
CA CYS A 287 -5.01 -18.13 -10.27
C CYS A 287 -5.29 -16.88 -11.13
N ARG A 288 -4.73 -16.84 -12.34
CA ARG A 288 -4.95 -15.74 -13.30
C ARG A 288 -6.41 -15.60 -13.72
N GLU A 289 -7.10 -16.71 -13.97
CA GLU A 289 -8.54 -16.68 -14.32
C GLU A 289 -9.41 -16.22 -13.14
N LEU A 290 -9.06 -16.60 -11.90
CA LEU A 290 -9.72 -16.07 -10.70
C LEU A 290 -9.50 -14.58 -10.53
N ILE A 291 -8.28 -14.08 -10.77
CA ILE A 291 -7.98 -12.64 -10.76
C ILE A 291 -8.88 -11.92 -11.78
N LYS A 292 -8.91 -12.38 -13.04
CA LYS A 292 -9.75 -11.77 -14.09
C LYS A 292 -11.23 -11.76 -13.72
N LYS A 293 -11.74 -12.88 -13.19
CA LYS A 293 -13.13 -12.99 -12.72
C LYS A 293 -13.45 -11.92 -11.67
N TYR A 294 -12.66 -11.86 -10.59
CA TYR A 294 -12.94 -10.95 -9.49
C TYR A 294 -12.68 -9.48 -9.83
N VAL A 295 -11.74 -9.20 -10.75
CA VAL A 295 -11.57 -7.85 -11.33
C VAL A 295 -12.82 -7.43 -12.08
N ALA A 296 -13.34 -8.29 -12.96
CA ALA A 296 -14.55 -7.98 -13.73
C ALA A 296 -15.77 -7.75 -12.82
N GLU A 297 -15.94 -8.59 -11.80
CA GLU A 297 -16.97 -8.40 -10.77
C GLU A 297 -16.80 -7.06 -10.05
N TYR A 298 -15.57 -6.69 -9.66
CA TYR A 298 -15.33 -5.46 -8.93
C TYR A 298 -15.52 -4.20 -9.77
N VAL A 299 -15.09 -4.21 -11.04
CA VAL A 299 -15.34 -3.11 -11.97
C VAL A 299 -16.84 -2.85 -12.12
N GLN A 300 -17.66 -3.92 -12.21
CA GLN A 300 -19.11 -3.75 -12.25
C GLN A 300 -19.66 -3.15 -10.95
N ILE A 301 -19.16 -3.59 -9.79
CA ILE A 301 -19.56 -3.01 -8.49
C ILE A 301 -19.23 -1.51 -8.43
N VAL A 302 -18.04 -1.10 -8.87
CA VAL A 302 -17.63 0.32 -8.89
C VAL A 302 -18.59 1.17 -9.74
N GLU A 303 -19.01 0.67 -10.90
CA GLU A 303 -19.99 1.36 -11.75
C GLU A 303 -21.38 1.40 -11.11
N ASP A 304 -21.83 0.31 -10.50
CA ASP A 304 -23.16 0.23 -9.86
C ASP A 304 -23.27 1.18 -8.65
N VAL A 305 -22.20 1.37 -7.89
CA VAL A 305 -22.23 2.21 -6.68
C VAL A 305 -22.03 3.70 -6.98
N LYS A 306 -21.51 4.06 -8.15
CA LYS A 306 -21.07 5.42 -8.49
C LYS A 306 -22.12 6.49 -8.23
N ASP A 307 -23.36 6.18 -8.59
CA ASP A 307 -24.53 7.07 -8.46
C ASP A 307 -25.56 6.54 -7.44
N ASP A 308 -25.19 5.56 -6.60
CA ASP A 308 -26.07 5.03 -5.56
C ASP A 308 -26.14 5.99 -4.36
N GLU A 309 -27.19 6.84 -4.34
CA GLU A 309 -27.46 7.81 -3.28
C GLU A 309 -27.77 7.18 -1.91
N SER A 310 -28.02 5.86 -1.84
CA SER A 310 -28.23 5.17 -0.56
C SER A 310 -26.94 5.00 0.24
N LEU A 311 -25.79 5.04 -0.44
CA LEU A 311 -24.46 4.98 0.18
C LEU A 311 -23.95 6.37 0.51
N SER A 312 -23.08 6.49 1.52
CA SER A 312 -22.37 7.72 1.77
C SER A 312 -21.34 8.02 0.66
N VAL A 313 -21.04 9.31 0.48
CA VAL A 313 -19.98 9.76 -0.45
C VAL A 313 -18.63 9.11 -0.11
N ASP A 314 -18.33 8.94 1.18
CA ASP A 314 -17.07 8.38 1.63
C ASP A 314 -16.98 6.89 1.35
N LEU A 315 -18.08 6.14 1.51
CA LEU A 315 -18.11 4.73 1.11
C LEU A 315 -17.97 4.57 -0.41
N ARG A 316 -18.66 5.38 -1.21
CA ARG A 316 -18.49 5.36 -2.68
C ARG A 316 -17.05 5.64 -3.08
N LYS A 317 -16.39 6.64 -2.46
CA LYS A 317 -14.98 6.95 -2.69
C LYS A 317 -14.06 5.82 -2.26
N TYR A 318 -14.35 5.15 -1.14
CA TYR A 318 -13.58 4.00 -0.67
C TYR A 318 -13.60 2.86 -1.68
N ILE A 319 -14.81 2.48 -2.14
CA ILE A 319 -14.99 1.44 -3.17
C ILE A 319 -14.27 1.85 -4.46
N GLU A 320 -14.49 3.07 -4.93
CA GLU A 320 -13.80 3.56 -6.13
C GLU A 320 -12.27 3.59 -5.97
N SER A 321 -11.74 3.85 -4.77
CA SER A 321 -10.29 3.91 -4.55
C SER A 321 -9.60 2.54 -4.65
N LEU A 322 -10.27 1.45 -4.25
CA LEU A 322 -9.67 0.11 -4.26
C LEU A 322 -9.43 -0.42 -5.69
N GLN A 323 -10.09 0.11 -6.72
CA GLN A 323 -9.75 -0.24 -8.09
C GLN A 323 -8.31 0.19 -8.42
N TYR A 324 -7.89 1.37 -7.96
CA TYR A 324 -6.53 1.84 -8.16
C TYR A 324 -5.53 1.03 -7.33
N TYR A 325 -5.95 0.56 -6.16
CA TYR A 325 -5.18 -0.43 -5.39
C TYR A 325 -4.92 -1.68 -6.22
N ILE A 326 -5.92 -2.23 -6.93
CA ILE A 326 -5.75 -3.40 -7.82
C ILE A 326 -4.73 -3.12 -8.93
N SER A 327 -4.87 -2.02 -9.67
CA SER A 327 -3.94 -1.69 -10.76
C SER A 327 -2.52 -1.38 -10.27
N GLY A 328 -2.40 -0.66 -9.15
CA GLY A 328 -1.13 -0.31 -8.54
C GLY A 328 -0.41 -1.52 -7.96
N ASN A 329 -1.14 -2.40 -7.26
CA ASN A 329 -0.60 -3.63 -6.68
C ASN A 329 -0.07 -4.57 -7.77
N LEU A 330 -0.80 -4.70 -8.87
CA LEU A 330 -0.38 -5.45 -10.05
C LEU A 330 0.94 -4.92 -10.62
N VAL A 331 0.98 -3.63 -10.99
CA VAL A 331 2.14 -3.04 -11.68
C VAL A 331 3.36 -2.98 -10.75
N TRP A 332 3.16 -2.67 -9.47
CA TRP A 332 4.21 -2.75 -8.47
C TRP A 332 4.70 -4.20 -8.31
N GLY A 333 3.82 -5.17 -8.15
CA GLY A 333 4.18 -6.59 -7.98
C GLY A 333 4.98 -7.15 -9.15
N MET A 334 4.72 -6.68 -10.37
CA MET A 334 5.47 -7.04 -11.58
C MET A 334 6.84 -6.37 -11.70
N THR A 335 7.14 -5.33 -10.92
CA THR A 335 8.34 -4.50 -11.13
C THR A 335 9.15 -4.20 -9.87
N CYS A 336 8.68 -4.61 -8.69
CA CYS A 336 9.31 -4.24 -7.43
C CYS A 336 10.56 -5.09 -7.12
N PRO A 337 11.62 -4.49 -6.54
CA PRO A 337 12.79 -5.23 -6.07
C PRO A 337 12.49 -6.33 -5.03
N ARG A 338 11.33 -6.25 -4.36
CA ARG A 338 10.88 -7.22 -3.35
C ARG A 338 10.67 -8.61 -3.96
N TYR A 339 10.09 -8.68 -5.16
CA TYR A 339 9.83 -9.93 -5.87
C TYR A 339 10.84 -10.18 -7.00
N HIS A 340 11.45 -9.11 -7.52
CA HIS A 340 12.38 -9.16 -8.66
C HIS A 340 13.80 -8.78 -8.22
N LYS A 341 14.61 -9.78 -7.86
CA LYS A 341 15.91 -9.55 -7.18
C LYS A 341 16.94 -8.79 -8.03
N GLU A 342 16.83 -8.91 -9.34
CA GLU A 342 17.65 -8.25 -10.34
C GLU A 342 17.34 -6.76 -10.48
N VAL A 343 16.17 -6.31 -10.02
CA VAL A 343 15.78 -4.89 -10.08
C VAL A 343 16.53 -4.10 -9.01
N SER A 344 17.11 -2.97 -9.43
CA SER A 344 17.78 -2.02 -8.54
C SER A 344 16.91 -0.80 -8.30
N PHE A 345 17.06 -0.17 -7.13
CA PHE A 345 16.47 1.13 -6.82
C PHE A 345 16.99 2.23 -7.75
N ASN A 346 16.24 3.33 -7.87
CA ASN A 346 16.72 4.48 -8.62
C ASN A 346 17.84 5.23 -7.85
N GLN A 347 18.55 6.11 -8.56
CA GLN A 347 19.71 6.82 -8.01
C GLN A 347 19.38 7.63 -6.73
N ARG A 348 18.22 8.30 -6.69
CA ARG A 348 17.78 9.10 -5.54
C ARG A 348 17.56 8.23 -4.31
N GLN A 349 16.85 7.12 -4.48
CA GLN A 349 16.59 6.16 -3.40
C GLN A 349 17.90 5.61 -2.84
N LEU A 350 18.84 5.19 -3.69
CA LEU A 350 20.16 4.71 -3.25
C LEU A 350 20.97 5.78 -2.52
N GLU A 351 20.95 7.02 -3.00
CA GLU A 351 21.62 8.15 -2.34
C GLU A 351 21.07 8.39 -0.94
N TRP A 352 19.76 8.40 -0.78
CA TRP A 352 19.10 8.61 0.51
C TRP A 352 19.32 7.43 1.47
N MET A 353 19.25 6.18 0.98
CA MET A 353 19.53 5.00 1.80
C MET A 353 20.97 4.98 2.35
N ARG A 354 21.94 5.46 1.57
CA ARG A 354 23.37 5.39 1.92
C ARG A 354 23.86 6.59 2.73
N ASN A 355 23.37 7.78 2.41
CA ASN A 355 23.85 9.03 2.99
C ASN A 355 22.89 9.63 4.02
N GLY A 356 21.73 9.01 4.22
CA GLY A 356 20.64 9.51 5.04
C GLY A 356 19.72 10.46 4.28
N LEU A 357 18.54 10.67 4.84
CA LEU A 357 17.54 11.58 4.27
C LEU A 357 17.98 13.05 4.31
N PRO A 358 17.65 13.84 3.26
CA PRO A 358 17.83 15.28 3.30
C PRO A 358 16.87 15.93 4.32
N ASP A 359 17.27 17.09 4.84
CA ASP A 359 16.40 17.93 5.66
C ASP A 359 15.12 18.29 4.89
N ARG A 360 13.99 18.38 5.61
CA ARG A 360 12.72 18.77 4.98
C ARG A 360 12.82 20.22 4.48
N ASP A 361 12.80 20.37 3.17
CA ASP A 361 12.63 21.67 2.55
C ASP A 361 11.18 22.12 2.75
N THR A 362 10.97 23.12 3.61
CA THR A 362 9.63 23.60 4.03
C THR A 362 8.75 24.16 2.90
N SER A 363 9.28 24.24 1.68
CA SER A 363 8.63 24.79 0.49
C SER A 363 7.66 23.81 -0.21
N LEU A 364 7.87 22.50 -0.09
CA LEU A 364 7.10 21.48 -0.84
C LEU A 364 5.66 21.25 -0.34
N VAL A 365 5.31 21.74 0.86
CA VAL A 365 3.97 21.54 1.47
C VAL A 365 3.02 22.72 1.19
N SER A 366 3.49 23.80 0.56
CA SER A 366 2.76 25.08 0.52
C SER A 366 1.87 25.35 -0.70
N SER A 367 1.77 24.45 -1.69
CA SER A 367 0.92 24.69 -2.87
C SER A 367 -0.47 24.06 -2.74
N GLY A 368 -1.32 24.66 -1.90
CA GLY A 368 -2.79 24.55 -2.02
C GLY A 368 -3.34 25.51 -3.09
N PRO A 369 -4.60 25.33 -3.55
CA PRO A 369 -5.11 26.04 -4.71
C PRO A 369 -5.50 27.49 -4.35
N SER A 370 -4.60 28.44 -4.61
CA SER A 370 -4.94 29.86 -4.53
C SER A 370 -5.46 30.35 -5.88
N SER A 371 -6.69 30.86 -5.82
CA SER A 371 -7.47 31.59 -6.82
C SER A 371 -6.69 32.49 -7.79
N PHE A 372 -7.15 32.50 -9.04
CA PHE A 372 -6.87 33.51 -10.06
C PHE A 372 -6.92 34.95 -9.52
N GLY A 373 -5.86 35.72 -9.77
CA GLY A 373 -5.76 37.13 -9.42
C GLY A 373 -4.53 37.78 -10.06
N THR A 374 -4.79 38.52 -11.13
CA THR A 374 -3.92 39.33 -11.99
C THR A 374 -2.79 40.16 -11.34
N THR A 375 -1.73 40.31 -12.16
CA THR A 375 -0.77 41.43 -12.30
C THR A 375 0.44 41.54 -11.38
N GLY A 376 1.63 41.70 -12.00
CA GLY A 376 2.80 42.35 -11.38
C GLY A 376 4.13 41.64 -11.58
N THR A 377 4.71 41.75 -12.77
CA THR A 377 6.11 41.39 -13.11
C THR A 377 7.14 42.10 -12.23
N THR A 378 8.21 41.39 -11.78
CA THR A 378 9.60 41.54 -12.28
C THR A 378 10.58 40.56 -11.60
N ASN A 379 11.28 39.76 -12.44
CA ASN A 379 12.71 39.40 -12.49
C ASN A 379 13.40 38.75 -11.26
N ASP A 380 14.29 37.76 -11.37
CA ASP A 380 15.02 37.08 -12.46
C ASP A 380 15.51 35.75 -11.84
N SER A 381 15.31 34.55 -12.37
CA SER A 381 16.04 33.96 -13.49
C SER A 381 15.99 32.42 -13.34
N VAL A 382 16.17 31.71 -14.46
CA VAL A 382 16.49 30.26 -14.55
C VAL A 382 15.31 29.27 -14.47
N ARG A 383 14.75 28.91 -15.64
CA ARG A 383 14.90 27.53 -16.17
C ARG A 383 14.33 27.39 -17.57
N ILE A 384 15.25 27.04 -18.46
CA ILE A 384 15.08 26.63 -19.84
C ILE A 384 14.42 25.25 -19.84
N GLN A 385 13.17 25.15 -20.29
CA GLN A 385 12.59 24.01 -21.03
C GLN A 385 11.06 24.19 -21.16
N SER A 386 10.62 25.08 -22.06
CA SER A 386 9.23 25.05 -22.57
C SER A 386 9.09 25.55 -24.01
N ARG A 387 10.21 25.64 -24.75
CA ARG A 387 10.28 26.36 -26.03
C ARG A 387 9.79 25.58 -27.26
N LEU A 388 8.90 24.61 -27.12
CA LEU A 388 8.43 23.80 -28.25
C LEU A 388 6.90 23.56 -28.34
N LEU A 389 6.07 24.24 -27.54
CA LEU A 389 4.62 23.96 -27.54
C LEU A 389 3.68 25.18 -27.67
N SER A 390 4.10 26.33 -28.23
CA SER A 390 3.15 27.46 -28.44
C SER A 390 3.11 28.13 -29.81
N ASP A 391 3.80 27.64 -30.83
CA ASP A 391 3.73 28.22 -32.19
C ASP A 391 2.53 27.74 -33.03
N ARG A 392 1.44 27.29 -32.40
CA ARG A 392 0.25 26.80 -33.14
C ARG A 392 -1.10 27.40 -32.76
N ALA A 393 -1.14 28.49 -32.00
CA ALA A 393 -2.40 29.16 -31.68
C ALA A 393 -2.28 30.69 -31.58
N ALA A 394 -2.04 31.37 -32.71
CA ALA A 394 -2.48 32.76 -32.95
C ALA A 394 -2.09 33.23 -34.37
N ALA A 395 -2.83 32.79 -35.38
CA ALA A 395 -2.77 33.37 -36.72
C ALA A 395 -4.16 33.61 -37.29
N VAL A 396 -5.04 34.27 -36.53
CA VAL A 396 -6.21 34.98 -37.07
C VAL A 396 -6.52 36.14 -36.11
N VAL A 397 -6.81 37.31 -36.66
CA VAL A 397 -7.24 38.57 -36.01
C VAL A 397 -6.12 39.54 -35.60
N GLN A 398 -5.50 40.19 -36.60
CA GLN A 398 -5.60 41.65 -36.81
C GLN A 398 -4.67 42.09 -37.93
N GLY A 399 -5.23 42.62 -39.02
CA GLY A 399 -4.50 43.17 -40.15
C GLY A 399 -5.38 43.99 -41.08
N ASN A 400 -5.40 45.29 -40.81
CA ASN A 400 -5.65 46.42 -41.71
C ASN A 400 -7.08 46.78 -42.17
N SER A 401 -7.46 47.97 -41.72
CA SER A 401 -8.45 48.87 -42.30
C SER A 401 -7.91 49.64 -43.52
N SER A 402 -8.87 49.94 -44.40
CA SER A 402 -9.02 51.13 -45.28
C SER A 402 -8.46 51.16 -46.72
N PHE A 403 -9.36 51.66 -47.58
CA PHE A 403 -9.26 52.20 -48.96
C PHE A 403 -9.41 51.21 -50.13
N TRP A 404 -10.19 51.42 -51.21
CA TRP A 404 -11.06 52.48 -51.80
C TRP A 404 -11.95 51.76 -52.87
N GLU A 405 -13.26 52.06 -52.99
CA GLU A 405 -13.94 52.68 -54.16
C GLU A 405 -14.44 51.73 -55.29
N GLU A 406 -15.73 51.91 -55.61
CA GLU A 406 -16.59 51.41 -56.72
C GLU A 406 -16.91 49.91 -56.88
#